data_AF-A0A243WGN3-F1
#
_entry.id   AF-A0A243WGN3-F1
#
_cell.length_a   1.000
_cell.length_b   1.000
_cell.length_c   1.000
_cell.angle_alpha   90.00
_cell.angle_beta   90.00
_cell.angle_gamma   90.00
#
_symmetry.space_group_name_H-M   'P 1'
#
loop_
_entity.id
_entity.type
_entity.pdbx_description
1 polymer ?
#
loop_
_entity_poly.entity_id
_entity_poly.type
_entity_poly.pdbx_seq_one_letter_code
_entity_poly.pdbx_strand_id
1 'polypeptide(L)' 'MTASFTSDPSAKSLATSATSKLSRQHRAWIALYSLYSGEWNLADALRLNEVTEADLAEFEASWMRLRFRHMTTSIVA' A
#
# COMPACT_ATOMS: atom_id res chain seq x y z
N MET A 1 49.21 -3.46 -2.41
CA MET A 1 48.18 -3.46 -3.47
C MET A 1 46.85 -3.74 -2.80
N THR A 2 45.92 -2.83 -3.01
CA THR A 2 44.64 -2.60 -2.32
C THR A 2 43.51 -3.48 -2.84
N ALA A 3 42.64 -3.97 -1.96
CA ALA A 3 41.18 -3.83 -2.06
C ALA A 3 40.50 -4.52 -0.87
N SER A 4 40.17 -3.74 0.16
CA SER A 4 39.18 -4.15 1.15
C SER A 4 37.81 -4.05 0.50
N PHE A 5 37.17 -5.20 0.29
CA PHE A 5 35.78 -5.32 -0.13
C PHE A 5 34.89 -4.99 1.08
N THR A 6 34.64 -3.71 1.31
CA THR A 6 33.60 -3.27 2.24
C THR A 6 32.25 -3.57 1.59
N SER A 7 31.71 -4.76 1.87
CA SER A 7 30.28 -5.01 1.71
C SER A 7 29.53 -4.10 2.67
N ASP A 8 28.81 -3.15 2.11
CA ASP A 8 27.88 -2.29 2.82
C ASP A 8 26.49 -2.97 2.78
N PRO A 9 26.00 -3.61 3.87
CA PRO A 9 24.68 -4.23 3.88
C PRO A 9 23.54 -3.22 4.11
N SER A 10 23.75 -1.92 3.89
CA SER A 10 22.79 -0.86 4.22
C SER A 10 21.92 -0.44 3.03
N ALA A 11 21.28 -1.41 2.36
CA ALA A 11 20.37 -1.13 1.24
C ALA A 11 18.95 -1.71 1.42
N LYS A 12 18.58 -2.18 2.62
CA LYS A 12 17.27 -2.82 2.86
C LYS A 12 16.35 -2.17 3.90
N SER A 13 16.74 -1.07 4.56
CA SER A 13 15.97 -0.52 5.68
C SER A 13 15.14 0.74 5.40
N LEU A 14 15.01 1.20 4.14
CA LEU A 14 14.18 2.39 3.85
C LEU A 14 12.71 2.08 3.54
N ALA A 15 12.34 0.83 3.25
CA ALA A 15 10.97 0.49 2.86
C ALA A 15 9.97 0.53 4.02
N THR A 16 10.42 0.46 5.27
CA THR A 16 9.57 0.44 6.47
C THR A 16 9.18 1.82 7.01
N SER A 17 9.81 2.91 6.54
CA SER A 17 9.57 4.25 7.11
C SER A 17 8.61 5.14 6.29
N ALA A 18 8.16 4.69 5.11
CA ALA A 18 7.23 5.45 4.28
C ALA A 18 5.76 5.21 4.69
N THR A 19 5.42 4.00 5.13
CA THR A 19 4.07 3.61 5.57
C THR A 19 3.68 4.27 6.90
N SER A 20 4.65 4.57 7.76
CA SER A 20 4.43 5.19 9.07
C SER A 20 3.99 6.66 9.01
N LYS A 21 4.05 7.33 7.85
CA LYS A 21 3.46 8.65 7.63
C LYS A 21 2.01 8.63 7.16
N LEU A 22 1.49 7.49 6.72
CA LEU A 22 0.16 7.38 6.15
C LEU A 22 -0.89 7.07 7.24
N SER A 23 -2.03 7.75 7.15
CA SER A 23 -3.17 7.43 8.00
C SER A 23 -3.63 5.98 7.75
N ARG A 24 -4.25 5.38 8.77
CA ARG A 24 -4.74 4.00 8.68
C ARG A 24 -5.68 3.80 7.48
N GLN A 25 -6.54 4.78 7.24
CA GLN A 25 -7.45 4.81 6.07
C GLN A 25 -6.69 4.73 4.74
N HIS A 26 -5.62 5.53 4.55
CA HIS A 26 -4.86 5.48 3.31
C HIS A 26 -4.15 4.15 3.10
N ARG A 27 -3.62 3.56 4.18
CA ARG A 27 -2.99 2.24 4.13
C ARG A 27 -3.99 1.14 3.78
N ALA A 28 -5.20 1.21 4.33
CA ALA A 28 -6.29 0.30 3.99
C ALA A 28 -6.69 0.43 2.52
N TRP A 29 -6.74 1.66 1.97
CA TRP A 29 -7.02 1.88 0.55
C TRP A 29 -5.94 1.34 -0.38
N ILE A 30 -4.67 1.47 -0.02
CA ILE A 30 -3.55 0.89 -0.78
C ILE A 30 -3.69 -0.63 -0.77
N ALA A 31 -3.93 -1.24 0.40
CA ALA A 31 -4.14 -2.68 0.50
C ALA A 31 -5.34 -3.16 -0.33
N LEU A 32 -6.50 -2.48 -0.27
CA LEU A 32 -7.67 -2.78 -1.10
C LEU A 32 -7.36 -2.68 -2.59
N TYR A 33 -6.58 -1.68 -2.99
CA TYR A 33 -6.17 -1.50 -4.37
C TYR A 33 -5.25 -2.63 -4.85
N SER A 34 -4.25 -3.01 -4.05
CA SER A 34 -3.33 -4.12 -4.36
C SER A 34 -4.04 -5.47 -4.46
N LEU A 35 -5.10 -5.68 -3.65
CA LEU A 35 -5.94 -6.88 -3.75
C LEU A 35 -6.79 -6.86 -5.02
N TYR A 36 -7.35 -5.69 -5.37
CA TYR A 36 -8.16 -5.54 -6.55
C TYR A 36 -7.36 -5.64 -7.85
N SER A 37 -6.11 -5.16 -7.88
CA SER A 37 -5.22 -5.32 -9.04
C SER A 37 -4.73 -6.75 -9.24
N GLY A 38 -4.92 -7.62 -8.23
CA GLY A 38 -4.42 -8.99 -8.23
C GLY A 38 -2.90 -9.08 -8.10
N GLU A 39 -2.23 -7.98 -7.75
CA GLU A 39 -0.76 -7.97 -7.61
C GLU A 39 -0.32 -8.75 -6.35
N TRP A 40 -1.09 -8.67 -5.26
CA TRP A 40 -0.75 -9.30 -3.98
C TRP A 40 -1.87 -10.18 -3.42
N ASN A 41 -1.47 -11.19 -2.65
CA ASN A 41 -2.39 -12.00 -1.83
C ASN A 41 -2.80 -11.24 -0.55
N LEU A 42 -3.94 -11.62 0.04
CA LEU A 42 -4.50 -11.00 1.26
C LEU A 42 -3.47 -10.84 2.38
N ALA A 43 -2.73 -11.90 2.68
CA ALA A 43 -1.74 -11.89 3.77
C ALA A 43 -0.60 -10.87 3.53
N ASP A 44 -0.13 -10.73 2.29
CA ASP A 44 0.94 -9.79 1.95
C ASP A 44 0.45 -8.35 1.93
N ALA A 45 -0.76 -8.11 1.41
CA ALA A 45 -1.37 -6.79 1.42
C ALA A 45 -1.58 -6.26 2.84
N LEU A 46 -2.06 -7.10 3.76
CA LEU A 46 -2.25 -6.75 5.17
C LEU A 46 -0.90 -6.47 5.85
N ARG A 47 0.07 -7.37 5.70
CA ARG A 47 1.38 -7.27 6.35
C ARG A 47 2.16 -6.05 5.89
N LEU A 48 2.21 -5.79 4.58
CA LEU A 48 3.02 -4.70 4.03
C LEU A 48 2.42 -3.32 4.31
N ASN A 49 1.10 -3.24 4.40
CA ASN A 49 0.40 -1.99 4.70
C ASN A 49 0.13 -1.80 6.20
N GLU A 50 0.52 -2.74 7.07
CA GLU A 50 0.27 -2.69 8.51
C GLU A 50 -1.21 -2.42 8.85
N VAL A 51 -2.11 -3.11 8.15
CA VAL A 51 -3.56 -3.03 8.35
C VAL A 51 -4.12 -4.41 8.64
N THR A 52 -5.29 -4.44 9.26
CA THR A 52 -6.04 -5.67 9.53
C THR A 52 -7.20 -5.84 8.56
N GLU A 53 -7.77 -7.04 8.52
CA GLU A 53 -8.99 -7.30 7.74
C GLU A 53 -10.17 -6.45 8.22
N ALA A 54 -10.23 -6.14 9.52
CA ALA A 54 -11.24 -5.23 10.07
C ALA A 54 -11.09 -3.81 9.51
N ASP A 55 -9.85 -3.31 9.38
CA ASP A 55 -9.59 -1.99 8.80
C ASP A 55 -9.96 -1.97 7.30
N LEU A 56 -9.71 -3.06 6.57
CA LEU A 56 -10.16 -3.18 5.18
C LEU A 56 -11.68 -3.05 5.08
N ALA A 57 -12.42 -3.82 5.88
CA ALA A 57 -13.88 -3.79 5.88
C ALA A 57 -14.45 -2.43 6.30
N GLU A 58 -13.83 -1.77 7.29
CA GLU A 58 -14.22 -0.42 7.73
C GLU A 58 -14.10 0.62 6.61
N PHE A 59 -13.01 0.57 5.85
CA PHE A 59 -12.70 1.58 4.84
C PHE A 59 -13.12 1.20 3.40
N GLU A 60 -13.59 -0.02 3.17
CA GLU A 60 -14.00 -0.52 1.84
C GLU A 60 -15.08 0.35 1.19
N ALA A 61 -16.15 0.67 1.93
CA ALA A 61 -17.23 1.50 1.40
C ALA A 61 -16.78 2.93 1.07
N SER A 62 -15.77 3.45 1.78
CA SER A 62 -15.17 4.76 1.52
C SER A 62 -14.26 4.70 0.29
N TRP A 63 -13.47 3.64 0.16
CA TRP A 63 -12.61 3.36 -0.99
C TRP A 63 -13.40 3.19 -2.28
N MET A 64 -14.51 2.44 -2.24
CA MET A 64 -15.40 2.26 -3.38
C MET A 64 -15.97 3.59 -3.85
N ARG A 65 -16.44 4.44 -2.93
CA ARG A 65 -16.92 5.79 -3.26
C ARG A 65 -15.86 6.65 -3.94
N LEU A 66 -14.60 6.61 -3.47
CA LEU A 66 -13.50 7.29 -4.11
C LEU A 66 -13.32 6.83 -5.56
N ARG A 67 -13.29 5.50 -5.78
CA ARG A 67 -13.16 4.92 -7.13
C ARG A 67 -14.29 5.29 -8.07
N PHE A 68 -15.53 5.21 -7.61
CA PHE A 68 -16.70 5.55 -8.44
C PHE A 68 -16.69 7.02 -8.85
N ARG A 69 -16.23 7.93 -7.97
CA ARG A 69 -16.12 9.36 -8.27
C ARG A 69 -15.14 9.63 -9.41
N HIS A 70 -14.01 8.92 -9.45
CA HIS A 70 -13.04 9.04 -10.54
C HIS A 70 -13.54 8.46 -11.87
N MET A 71 -14.47 7.49 -11.85
CA MET A 71 -15.10 6.96 -13.08
C MET A 71 -16.21 7.88 -13.62
N THR A 72 -16.96 8.53 -12.74
CA THR A 72 -18.06 9.43 -13.17
C THR A 72 -17.57 10.73 -13.79
N THR A 73 -16.35 11.18 -13.48
CA THR A 73 -15.75 12.37 -14.10
C THR A 73 -15.38 12.18 -15.58
N SER A 74 -15.45 10.96 -16.14
CA SER A 74 -15.09 10.70 -17.54
C SER A 74 -16.27 10.64 -18.53
N ILE A 75 -17.52 10.82 -18.08
CA ILE A 75 -18.72 10.64 -18.93
C ILE A 75 -19.30 11.98 -19.44
N VAL A 76 -18.73 13.12 -19.03
CA VAL A 76 -19.13 14.44 -19.54
C VAL A 76 -17.87 15.20 -20.02
N ALA A 77 -17.43 14.90 -21.24
CA ALA A 77 -16.49 15.72 -22.00
C ALA A 77 -16.89 15.70 -23.48
#